data_AF-A0A399WZT4-F1
#
_entry.id   AF-A0A399WZT4-F1
#
_cell.length_a   1.000
_cell.length_b   1.000
_cell.length_c   1.000
_cell.angle_alpha   90.00
_cell.angle_beta   90.00
_cell.angle_gamma   90.00
#
_symmetry.space_group_name_H-M   'P 1'
#
loop_
_entity.id
_entity.type
_entity.pdbx_description
1 polymer ?
#
loop_
_entity_poly.entity_id
_entity_poly.type
_entity_poly.pdbx_seq_one_letter_code
_entity_poly.pdbx_strand_id
1 'polypeptide(L)'
;MFAALLSALALSGLAAAQTTEPASASQSLVDLLPASNAVVSIDVQKGLNDALPKLLVGNPQIEAEVDQGLAEISSKIGPDALKFSDVVVGVGVQEVAGPAAPKVLPVFIARGDVSAAQVVAKATEASKTPCTERVVSGKTIYVCQMEVSSVKQKAKGASVSSATKILKETAFVALDANTVAFGAVSRVLDTVEHRSVVNPAIKGLLKDSPTTVAAFAMENVNGLEKLVPLENDDVGNALKNLRYMAGSADSVADGFVFSGLFRSADAASSKELGSLLSGLQAIGKAFLGNSNRADQKLYGRLINNVKIAQADNDVTLSIAIPQADVNALMAEVKIAK
;
A
#
# COMPACT_ATOMS: atom_id res chain seq x y z
N MET A 1 -8.40 -4.76 -5.36
CA MET A 1 -9.02 -4.68 -4.01
C MET A 1 -9.09 -3.23 -3.50
N PHE A 2 -8.08 -2.38 -3.78
CA PHE A 2 -8.12 -0.94 -3.51
C PHE A 2 -9.26 -0.19 -4.24
N ALA A 3 -9.49 -0.46 -5.52
CA ALA A 3 -10.50 0.25 -6.32
C ALA A 3 -11.97 -0.03 -5.92
N ALA A 4 -12.26 -1.14 -5.24
CA ALA A 4 -13.65 -1.53 -4.94
C ALA A 4 -14.22 -0.84 -3.69
N LEU A 5 -13.39 -0.48 -2.71
CA LEU A 5 -13.82 0.12 -1.44
C LEU A 5 -14.00 1.64 -1.51
N LEU A 6 -13.34 2.31 -2.46
CA LEU A 6 -13.53 3.73 -2.70
C LEU A 6 -14.83 4.05 -3.48
N SER A 7 -15.51 3.06 -4.06
CA SER A 7 -16.68 3.24 -4.94
C SER A 7 -17.94 3.83 -4.28
N ALA A 8 -17.88 4.15 -2.99
CA ALA A 8 -19.03 4.36 -2.14
C ALA A 8 -19.07 5.78 -1.59
N LEU A 9 -18.83 6.79 -2.41
CA LEU A 9 -18.69 8.18 -1.97
C LEU A 9 -19.25 9.13 -3.06
N ALA A 10 -20.49 8.93 -3.53
CA ALA A 10 -21.06 9.81 -4.55
C ALA A 10 -22.59 9.95 -4.47
N LEU A 11 -23.06 11.13 -4.06
CA LEU A 11 -24.07 11.97 -4.73
C LEU A 11 -24.03 13.40 -4.14
N SER A 12 -24.63 14.35 -4.84
CA SER A 12 -24.22 15.76 -4.98
C SER A 12 -24.90 16.81 -4.06
N GLY A 13 -24.24 17.96 -3.83
CA GLY A 13 -24.90 19.23 -3.50
C GLY A 13 -24.01 20.29 -2.83
N LEU A 14 -23.82 21.44 -3.49
CA LEU A 14 -23.00 22.58 -3.04
C LEU A 14 -23.46 23.19 -1.70
N ALA A 15 -22.51 23.46 -0.79
CA ALA A 15 -22.66 24.47 0.26
C ALA A 15 -21.28 25.06 0.67
N ALA A 16 -21.24 26.40 0.69
CA ALA A 16 -20.19 27.35 1.06
C ALA A 16 -18.84 26.81 1.60
N ALA A 17 -17.77 27.04 0.83
CA ALA A 17 -16.39 26.94 1.30
C ALA A 17 -16.09 28.05 2.32
N GLN A 18 -15.98 27.68 3.59
CA GLN A 18 -15.20 28.45 4.55
C GLN A 18 -13.76 27.96 4.44
N THR A 19 -12.90 28.79 3.83
CA THR A 19 -11.44 28.64 3.91
C THR A 19 -11.02 28.77 5.36
N THR A 20 -10.96 27.65 6.06
CA THR A 20 -10.22 27.53 7.31
C THR A 20 -8.79 27.17 6.92
N GLU A 21 -7.84 28.04 7.27
CA GLU A 21 -6.41 27.72 7.17
C GLU A 21 -6.17 26.34 7.80
N PRO A 22 -5.47 25.41 7.12
CA PRO A 22 -5.15 24.13 7.69
C PRO A 22 -4.20 24.38 8.87
N ALA A 23 -4.74 24.25 10.09
CA ALA A 23 -3.92 24.14 11.29
C ALA A 23 -2.90 23.04 11.03
N SER A 24 -1.62 23.39 11.00
CA SER A 24 -0.53 22.46 10.72
C SER A 24 -0.58 21.34 11.74
N ALA A 25 -1.17 20.20 11.36
CA ALA A 25 -1.17 19.01 12.20
C ALA A 25 0.28 18.50 12.25
N SER A 26 1.00 18.88 13.30
CA SER A 26 2.40 18.50 13.57
C SER A 26 2.60 17.00 13.79
N GLN A 27 1.51 16.24 13.90
CA GLN A 27 1.52 14.82 14.15
C GLN A 27 1.50 14.02 12.84
N SER A 28 2.49 13.13 12.68
CA SER A 28 2.56 12.16 11.58
C SER A 28 1.32 11.26 11.60
N LEU A 29 0.77 10.93 10.43
CA LEU A 29 -0.36 10.01 10.34
C LEU A 29 -0.05 8.61 10.89
N VAL A 30 1.22 8.19 10.82
CA VAL A 30 1.66 6.92 11.38
C VAL A 30 1.48 6.88 12.90
N ASP A 31 1.55 8.04 13.57
CA ASP A 31 1.33 8.15 15.03
C ASP A 31 -0.15 8.05 15.43
N LEU A 32 -1.06 8.14 14.46
CA LEU A 32 -2.48 7.92 14.67
C LEU A 32 -2.87 6.45 14.45
N LEU A 33 -1.96 5.63 13.90
CA LEU A 33 -2.23 4.22 13.68
C LEU A 33 -2.16 3.44 15.01
N PRO A 34 -3.12 2.53 15.25
CA PRO A 34 -3.05 1.61 16.37
C PRO A 34 -1.96 0.56 16.11
N ALA A 35 -1.63 -0.26 17.12
CA ALA A 35 -0.65 -1.33 16.99
C ALA A 35 -0.89 -2.15 15.72
N SER A 36 0.08 -2.14 14.81
CA SER A 36 -0.03 -2.72 13.47
C SER A 36 1.18 -3.60 13.21
N ASN A 37 0.96 -4.75 12.59
CA ASN A 37 2.03 -5.66 12.17
C ASN A 37 2.62 -5.24 10.81
N ALA A 38 1.85 -4.49 10.02
CA ALA A 38 2.34 -3.84 8.81
C ALA A 38 1.81 -2.42 8.72
N VAL A 39 2.65 -1.51 8.22
CA VAL A 39 2.29 -0.13 7.92
C VAL A 39 2.71 0.18 6.49
N VAL A 40 1.83 0.84 5.75
CA VAL A 40 2.12 1.44 4.44
C VAL A 40 1.86 2.93 4.55
N SER A 41 2.75 3.76 4.02
CA SER A 41 2.55 5.19 3.82
C SER A 41 2.62 5.52 2.33
N ILE A 42 1.78 6.45 1.89
CA ILE A 42 1.69 6.90 0.50
C ILE A 42 1.55 8.42 0.52
N ASP A 43 2.46 9.10 -0.15
CA ASP A 43 2.36 10.51 -0.51
C ASP A 43 1.61 10.60 -1.84
N VAL A 44 0.31 10.91 -1.74
CA VAL A 44 -0.60 10.94 -2.89
C VAL A 44 -0.21 12.05 -3.85
N GLN A 45 0.19 13.22 -3.33
CA GLN A 45 0.54 14.36 -4.17
C GLN A 45 1.84 14.10 -4.94
N LYS A 46 2.82 13.45 -4.32
CA LYS A 46 4.03 13.03 -5.04
C LYS A 46 3.75 11.93 -6.04
N GLY A 47 2.86 11.00 -5.69
CA GLY A 47 2.34 10.01 -6.62
C GLY A 47 1.74 10.64 -7.88
N LEU A 48 0.83 11.60 -7.71
CA LEU A 48 0.09 12.22 -8.81
C LEU A 48 0.89 13.28 -9.57
N ASN A 49 1.69 14.10 -8.88
CA ASN A 49 2.32 15.28 -9.47
C ASN A 49 3.76 15.02 -9.95
N ASP A 50 4.41 13.93 -9.51
CA ASP A 50 5.81 13.64 -9.86
C ASP A 50 5.97 12.24 -10.44
N ALA A 51 5.56 11.19 -9.72
CA ALA A 51 5.71 9.81 -10.17
C ALA A 51 4.85 9.50 -11.40
N LEU A 52 3.57 9.85 -11.37
CA LEU A 52 2.63 9.52 -12.42
C LEU A 52 3.01 10.15 -13.77
N PRO A 53 3.34 11.46 -13.88
CA PRO A 53 3.80 12.04 -15.14
C PRO A 53 5.00 11.29 -15.73
N LYS A 54 5.97 10.88 -14.90
CA LYS A 54 7.14 10.10 -15.33
C LYS A 54 6.78 8.72 -15.88
N LEU A 55 5.73 8.08 -15.35
CA LEU A 55 5.25 6.80 -15.87
C LEU A 55 4.51 6.94 -17.20
N LEU A 56 3.92 8.10 -17.46
CA LEU A 56 3.10 8.36 -18.65
C LEU A 56 3.90 8.90 -19.84
N VAL A 57 5.15 9.32 -19.64
CA VAL A 57 5.99 9.88 -20.72
C VAL A 57 6.09 8.91 -21.89
N GLY A 58 5.53 9.33 -23.04
CA GLY A 58 5.59 8.57 -24.28
C GLY A 58 4.58 7.43 -24.39
N ASN A 59 3.60 7.33 -23.48
CA ASN A 59 2.55 6.31 -23.54
C ASN A 59 1.12 6.89 -23.42
N PRO A 60 0.57 7.44 -24.53
CA PRO A 60 -0.75 8.07 -24.52
C PRO A 60 -1.91 7.10 -24.24
N GLN A 61 -1.71 5.79 -24.41
CA GLN A 61 -2.74 4.79 -24.10
C GLN A 61 -2.91 4.64 -22.58
N ILE A 62 -1.80 4.54 -21.85
CA ILE A 62 -1.83 4.44 -20.39
C ILE A 62 -2.29 5.76 -19.78
N GLU A 63 -1.91 6.90 -20.37
CA GLU A 63 -2.40 8.22 -19.97
C GLU A 63 -3.93 8.29 -20.01
N ALA A 64 -4.54 7.89 -21.14
CA ALA A 64 -6.00 7.90 -21.29
C ALA A 64 -6.71 7.00 -20.25
N GLU A 65 -6.12 5.86 -19.89
CA GLU A 65 -6.70 4.98 -18.88
C GLU A 65 -6.53 5.48 -17.45
N VAL A 66 -5.39 6.10 -17.16
CA VAL A 66 -5.17 6.78 -15.89
C VAL A 66 -6.17 7.91 -15.75
N ASP A 67 -6.35 8.74 -16.79
CA ASP A 67 -7.34 9.82 -16.79
C ASP A 67 -8.76 9.28 -16.59
N GLN A 68 -9.11 8.18 -17.26
CA GLN A 68 -10.38 7.51 -17.07
C GLN A 68 -10.53 6.99 -15.63
N GLY A 69 -9.49 6.39 -15.07
CA GLY A 69 -9.48 5.91 -13.69
C GLY A 69 -9.59 7.04 -12.67
N LEU A 70 -8.91 8.17 -12.89
CA LEU A 70 -8.99 9.37 -12.07
C LEU A 70 -10.36 10.04 -12.18
N ALA A 71 -10.96 10.04 -13.37
CA ALA A 71 -12.33 10.50 -13.58
C ALA A 71 -13.35 9.56 -12.90
N GLU A 72 -13.12 8.25 -12.95
CA GLU A 72 -13.96 7.27 -12.25
C GLU A 72 -13.87 7.44 -10.73
N ILE A 73 -12.66 7.61 -10.20
CA ILE A 73 -12.40 7.99 -8.80
C ILE A 73 -13.14 9.29 -8.47
N SER A 74 -12.96 10.35 -9.26
CA SER A 74 -13.60 11.64 -9.02
C SER A 74 -15.13 11.57 -9.10
N SER A 75 -15.68 10.72 -9.97
CA SER A 75 -17.13 10.51 -10.08
C SER A 75 -17.71 9.68 -8.94
N LYS A 76 -16.95 8.71 -8.43
CA LYS A 76 -17.40 7.78 -7.36
C LYS A 76 -17.08 8.24 -5.95
N ILE A 77 -16.07 9.09 -5.78
CA ILE A 77 -15.60 9.57 -4.48
C ILE A 77 -15.83 11.08 -4.31
N GLY A 78 -16.05 11.77 -5.42
CA GLY A 78 -16.07 13.22 -5.49
C GLY A 78 -14.69 13.78 -5.88
N PRO A 79 -14.67 15.04 -6.34
CA PRO A 79 -13.46 15.72 -6.79
C PRO A 79 -12.42 15.90 -5.68
N ASP A 80 -12.84 15.83 -4.42
CA ASP A 80 -11.97 16.00 -3.25
C ASP A 80 -11.08 14.76 -2.98
N ALA A 81 -11.36 13.62 -3.62
CA ALA A 81 -10.55 12.41 -3.47
C ALA A 81 -9.08 12.61 -3.85
N LEU A 82 -8.82 13.49 -4.83
CA LEU A 82 -7.48 13.79 -5.30
C LEU A 82 -6.78 14.86 -4.46
N LYS A 83 -7.48 15.44 -3.48
CA LYS A 83 -6.94 16.45 -2.57
C LYS A 83 -6.34 15.86 -1.30
N PHE A 84 -6.40 14.53 -1.12
CA PHE A 84 -5.61 13.87 -0.09
C PHE A 84 -4.11 14.10 -0.37
N SER A 85 -3.36 14.50 0.65
CA SER A 85 -1.92 14.63 0.61
C SER A 85 -1.25 13.30 0.96
N ASP A 86 -1.74 12.66 2.02
CA ASP A 86 -1.11 11.49 2.63
C ASP A 86 -2.15 10.44 2.97
N VAL A 87 -1.78 9.18 2.75
CA VAL A 87 -2.55 8.03 3.19
C VAL A 87 -1.62 7.07 3.90
N VAL A 88 -1.99 6.67 5.12
CA VAL A 88 -1.33 5.57 5.83
C VAL A 88 -2.32 4.43 6.06
N VAL A 89 -1.79 3.21 5.99
CA VAL A 89 -2.56 1.99 6.21
C VAL A 89 -1.86 1.19 7.28
N GLY A 90 -2.55 0.94 8.39
CA GLY A 90 -2.11 0.03 9.44
C GLY A 90 -2.86 -1.29 9.33
N VAL A 91 -2.13 -2.40 9.29
CA VAL A 91 -2.71 -3.74 9.22
C VAL A 91 -2.43 -4.48 10.52
N GLY A 92 -3.50 -4.87 11.22
CA GLY A 92 -3.44 -5.82 12.32
C GLY A 92 -3.71 -7.25 11.81
N VAL A 93 -2.97 -8.22 12.32
CA VAL A 93 -3.18 -9.64 12.08
C VAL A 93 -3.61 -10.29 13.39
N GLN A 94 -4.81 -10.86 13.39
CA GLN A 94 -5.34 -11.58 14.53
C GLN A 94 -5.35 -13.07 14.23
N GLU A 95 -4.60 -13.84 15.02
CA GLU A 95 -4.66 -15.29 14.97
C GLU A 95 -6.06 -15.79 15.34
N VAL A 96 -6.52 -16.81 14.62
CA VAL A 96 -7.79 -17.49 14.90
C VAL A 96 -7.45 -18.89 15.38
N ALA A 97 -8.10 -19.33 16.46
CA ALA A 97 -7.90 -20.69 16.97
C ALA A 97 -8.26 -21.74 15.90
N GLY A 98 -7.42 -22.77 15.76
CA GLY A 98 -7.63 -23.89 14.84
C GLY A 98 -6.99 -23.71 13.45
N PRO A 99 -7.49 -24.41 12.41
CA PRO A 99 -6.88 -24.42 11.08
C PRO A 99 -7.20 -23.18 10.23
N ALA A 100 -7.95 -22.22 10.77
CA ALA A 100 -8.40 -21.05 10.03
C ALA A 100 -7.23 -20.08 9.73
N ALA A 101 -7.31 -19.44 8.57
CA ALA A 101 -6.39 -18.35 8.24
C ALA A 101 -6.56 -17.18 9.22
N PRO A 102 -5.47 -16.45 9.53
CA PRO A 102 -5.55 -15.29 10.42
C PRO A 102 -6.45 -14.20 9.84
N LYS A 103 -7.13 -13.45 10.71
CA LYS A 103 -7.94 -12.30 10.31
C LYS A 103 -7.05 -11.10 10.05
N VAL A 104 -7.15 -10.55 8.84
CA VAL A 104 -6.50 -9.29 8.45
C VAL A 104 -7.44 -8.12 8.69
N LEU A 105 -7.03 -7.20 9.56
CA LEU A 105 -7.82 -6.07 10.04
C LEU A 105 -7.13 -4.74 9.66
N PRO A 106 -7.43 -4.18 8.48
CA PRO A 106 -6.84 -2.91 8.06
C PRO A 106 -7.57 -1.72 8.68
N VAL A 107 -6.82 -0.64 8.90
CA VAL A 107 -7.33 0.73 9.09
C VAL A 107 -6.53 1.67 8.19
N PHE A 108 -7.25 2.57 7.53
CA PHE A 108 -6.73 3.59 6.65
C PHE A 108 -6.92 4.92 7.34
N ILE A 109 -5.92 5.78 7.30
CA ILE A 109 -6.00 7.17 7.74
C ILE A 109 -5.51 8.03 6.58
N ALA A 110 -6.34 8.97 6.14
CA ALA A 110 -6.04 9.86 5.04
C ALA A 110 -6.17 11.31 5.49
N ARG A 111 -5.23 12.16 5.06
CA ARG A 111 -5.22 13.61 5.32
C ARG A 111 -5.02 14.37 4.02
N GLY A 112 -5.58 15.57 3.91
CA GLY A 112 -5.30 16.48 2.80
C GLY A 112 -6.11 17.77 2.86
N ASP A 113 -6.33 18.40 1.72
CA ASP A 113 -7.20 19.57 1.57
C ASP A 113 -8.65 19.13 1.32
N VAL A 114 -9.23 18.48 2.33
CA VAL A 114 -10.59 17.93 2.29
C VAL A 114 -11.37 18.28 3.55
N SER A 115 -12.70 18.31 3.45
CA SER A 115 -13.56 18.29 4.64
C SER A 115 -13.80 16.86 5.08
N ALA A 116 -13.16 16.42 6.16
CA ALA A 116 -13.29 15.05 6.68
C ALA A 116 -14.75 14.70 7.00
N ALA A 117 -15.52 15.67 7.52
CA ALA A 117 -16.95 15.50 7.78
C ALA A 117 -17.75 15.21 6.49
N GLN A 118 -17.47 15.93 5.39
CA GLN A 118 -18.13 15.68 4.10
C GLN A 118 -17.71 14.33 3.50
N VAL A 119 -16.45 13.94 3.65
CA VAL A 119 -15.97 12.62 3.23
C VAL A 119 -16.72 11.53 3.99
N VAL A 120 -16.84 11.64 5.32
CA VAL A 120 -17.58 10.65 6.13
C VAL A 120 -19.06 10.63 5.74
N ALA A 121 -19.71 11.78 5.60
CA ALA A 121 -21.12 11.85 5.21
C ALA A 121 -21.36 11.12 3.86
N LYS A 122 -20.56 11.41 2.84
CA LYS A 122 -20.64 10.74 1.54
C LYS A 122 -20.37 9.24 1.64
N ALA A 123 -19.43 8.81 2.48
CA ALA A 123 -19.14 7.39 2.68
C ALA A 123 -20.34 6.66 3.29
N THR A 124 -21.03 7.31 4.22
CA THR A 124 -22.24 6.74 4.84
C THR A 124 -23.42 6.69 3.89
N GLU A 125 -23.56 7.65 2.98
CA GLU A 125 -24.64 7.70 1.98
C GLU A 125 -24.60 6.53 0.99
N ALA A 126 -23.42 6.02 0.67
CA ALA A 126 -23.29 4.90 -0.25
C ALA A 126 -23.38 3.52 0.43
N SER A 127 -23.58 3.49 1.76
CA SER A 127 -23.91 2.25 2.45
C SER A 127 -25.24 1.71 1.95
N LYS A 128 -25.34 0.39 1.79
CA LYS A 128 -26.60 -0.25 1.38
C LYS A 128 -27.66 -0.27 2.47
N THR A 129 -27.21 -0.10 3.71
CA THR A 129 -28.05 -0.11 4.91
C THR A 129 -27.76 1.12 5.76
N PRO A 130 -28.71 1.58 6.58
CA PRO A 130 -28.44 2.66 7.52
C PRO A 130 -27.22 2.33 8.39
N CYS A 131 -26.27 3.26 8.43
CA CYS A 131 -25.10 3.11 9.29
C CYS A 131 -25.53 3.25 10.76
N THR A 132 -24.88 2.49 11.64
CA THR A 132 -25.05 2.67 13.08
C THR A 132 -24.04 3.69 13.60
N GLU A 133 -24.50 4.62 14.42
CA GLU A 133 -23.64 5.64 15.03
C GLU A 133 -23.16 5.19 16.41
N ARG A 134 -21.91 5.49 16.72
CA ARG A 134 -21.32 5.31 18.05
C ARG A 134 -20.45 6.51 18.40
N VAL A 135 -20.66 7.10 19.57
CA VAL A 135 -19.79 8.18 20.06
C VAL A 135 -18.70 7.57 20.93
N VAL A 136 -17.44 7.79 20.56
CA VAL A 136 -16.26 7.29 21.27
C VAL A 136 -15.22 8.40 21.34
N SER A 137 -14.73 8.71 22.55
CA SER A 137 -13.76 9.80 22.79
C SER A 137 -14.19 11.15 22.16
N GLY A 138 -15.49 11.45 22.19
CA GLY A 138 -16.05 12.67 21.62
C GLY A 138 -16.10 12.72 20.09
N LYS A 139 -15.81 11.61 19.39
CA LYS A 139 -15.93 11.48 17.93
C LYS A 139 -17.07 10.53 17.57
N THR A 140 -17.82 10.87 16.52
CA THR A 140 -18.87 10.00 15.98
C THR A 140 -18.26 9.02 14.97
N ILE A 141 -18.38 7.73 15.27
CA ILE A 141 -17.99 6.64 14.40
C ILE A 141 -19.25 6.08 13.73
N TYR A 142 -19.23 6.00 12.41
CA TYR A 142 -20.30 5.43 11.60
C TYR A 142 -19.90 4.03 11.17
N VAL A 143 -20.70 3.02 11.52
CA VAL A 143 -20.47 1.63 11.13
C VAL A 143 -21.49 1.22 10.07
N CYS A 144 -21.01 0.96 8.86
CA CYS A 144 -21.80 0.74 7.66
C CYS A 144 -21.52 -0.65 7.07
N GLN A 145 -22.50 -1.23 6.35
CA GLN A 145 -22.28 -2.44 5.57
C GLN A 145 -21.93 -2.09 4.13
N MET A 146 -20.67 -2.34 3.77
CA MET A 146 -20.13 -2.00 2.46
C MET A 146 -20.00 -3.25 1.60
N GLU A 147 -20.33 -3.16 0.32
CA GLU A 147 -19.99 -4.21 -0.64
C GLU A 147 -18.49 -4.18 -0.92
N VAL A 148 -17.82 -5.30 -0.63
CA VAL A 148 -16.42 -5.50 -0.95
C VAL A 148 -16.28 -6.71 -1.86
N SER A 149 -15.51 -6.54 -2.94
CA SER A 149 -15.16 -7.66 -3.81
C SER A 149 -14.19 -8.58 -3.09
N SER A 150 -14.65 -9.79 -2.75
CA SER A 150 -13.78 -10.86 -2.26
C SER A 150 -13.21 -11.63 -3.46
N VAL A 151 -11.89 -11.71 -3.52
CA VAL A 151 -11.20 -12.64 -4.41
C VAL A 151 -11.05 -13.93 -3.64
N LYS A 152 -11.87 -14.94 -3.93
CA LYS A 152 -11.60 -16.30 -3.45
C LYS A 152 -10.39 -16.81 -4.22
N GLN A 153 -9.25 -16.99 -3.55
CA GLN A 153 -8.15 -17.75 -4.14
C GLN A 153 -8.66 -19.18 -4.41
N LYS A 154 -8.71 -19.58 -5.69
CA LYS A 154 -8.98 -20.97 -6.06
C LYS A 154 -7.70 -21.79 -5.82
N ALA A 155 -7.87 -23.05 -5.41
CA ALA A 155 -6.79 -24.04 -5.36
C ALA A 155 -6.13 -24.19 -6.74
N LYS A 156 -4.82 -24.53 -6.79
CA LYS A 156 -4.01 -24.73 -8.01
C LYS A 156 -4.81 -25.52 -9.07
N GLY A 157 -5.07 -24.91 -10.25
CA GLY A 157 -5.53 -25.62 -11.46
C GLY A 157 -6.82 -25.14 -12.17
N ALA A 158 -7.55 -24.14 -11.66
CA ALA A 158 -8.82 -23.70 -12.27
C ALA A 158 -8.75 -22.27 -12.85
N SER A 159 -9.10 -22.12 -14.13
CA SER A 159 -9.17 -20.83 -14.82
C SER A 159 -10.28 -19.92 -14.28
N VAL A 160 -9.96 -18.62 -14.22
CA VAL A 160 -10.72 -17.41 -13.83
C VAL A 160 -11.38 -17.43 -12.43
N SER A 161 -10.91 -16.52 -11.57
CA SER A 161 -11.51 -16.19 -10.27
C SER A 161 -12.71 -15.26 -10.47
N SER A 162 -13.93 -15.72 -10.21
CA SER A 162 -15.09 -14.84 -10.15
C SER A 162 -15.08 -14.05 -8.84
N ALA A 163 -14.99 -12.72 -8.93
CA ALA A 163 -15.10 -11.84 -7.76
C ALA A 163 -16.51 -11.99 -7.15
N THR A 164 -16.59 -12.41 -5.89
CA THR A 164 -17.88 -12.46 -5.18
C THR A 164 -18.01 -11.20 -4.34
N LYS A 165 -19.07 -10.42 -4.55
CA LYS A 165 -19.38 -9.28 -3.68
C LYS A 165 -19.88 -9.81 -2.33
N ILE A 166 -19.24 -9.39 -1.25
CA ILE A 166 -19.67 -9.69 0.12
C ILE A 166 -19.92 -8.39 0.86
N LEU A 167 -20.88 -8.40 1.79
CA LEU A 167 -21.08 -7.28 2.70
C LEU A 167 -20.08 -7.40 3.84
N LYS A 168 -19.34 -6.33 4.12
CA LYS A 168 -18.41 -6.24 5.25
C LYS A 168 -18.68 -4.97 6.03
N GLU A 169 -18.73 -5.10 7.36
CA GLU A 169 -18.80 -3.95 8.24
C GLU A 169 -17.52 -3.13 8.13
N THR A 170 -17.68 -1.85 7.84
CA THR A 170 -16.62 -0.85 7.76
C THR A 170 -17.00 0.33 8.62
N ALA A 171 -16.07 0.80 9.44
CA ALA A 171 -16.24 2.00 10.23
C ALA A 171 -15.62 3.22 9.53
N PHE A 172 -16.22 4.39 9.70
CA PHE A 172 -15.75 5.69 9.22
C PHE A 172 -15.80 6.72 10.35
N VAL A 173 -14.79 7.58 10.44
CA VAL A 173 -14.73 8.66 11.44
C VAL A 173 -13.87 9.82 10.93
N ALA A 174 -14.29 11.06 11.23
CA ALA A 174 -13.45 12.23 11.08
C ALA A 174 -12.57 12.37 12.33
N LEU A 175 -11.25 12.25 12.17
CA LEU A 175 -10.30 12.41 13.27
C LEU A 175 -10.11 13.88 13.63
N ASP A 176 -10.09 14.75 12.62
CA ASP A 176 -10.08 16.20 12.74
C ASP A 176 -10.77 16.82 11.51
N ALA A 177 -10.57 18.11 11.25
CA ALA A 177 -11.23 18.81 10.14
C ALA A 177 -10.84 18.24 8.76
N ASN A 178 -9.63 17.71 8.62
CA ASN A 178 -9.04 17.34 7.33
C ASN A 178 -8.41 15.94 7.30
N THR A 179 -8.59 15.16 8.36
CA THR A 179 -8.12 13.78 8.51
C THR A 179 -9.31 12.83 8.75
N VAL A 180 -9.42 11.80 7.91
CA VAL A 180 -10.44 10.75 8.02
C VAL A 180 -9.78 9.42 8.33
N ALA A 181 -10.42 8.58 9.14
CA ALA A 181 -10.04 7.18 9.32
C ALA A 181 -11.19 6.24 8.94
N PHE A 182 -10.86 5.13 8.30
CA PHE A 182 -11.82 4.09 7.95
C PHE A 182 -11.21 2.69 7.91
N GLY A 183 -12.02 1.65 8.08
CA GLY A 183 -11.56 0.26 8.00
C GLY A 183 -12.31 -0.68 8.92
N ALA A 184 -11.61 -1.70 9.43
CA ALA A 184 -12.19 -2.64 10.38
C ALA A 184 -12.66 -1.92 11.65
N VAL A 185 -13.88 -2.21 12.11
CA VAL A 185 -14.54 -1.50 13.21
C VAL A 185 -13.66 -1.45 14.47
N SER A 186 -13.08 -2.57 14.89
CA SER A 186 -12.19 -2.63 16.05
C SER A 186 -10.95 -1.74 15.90
N ARG A 187 -10.40 -1.64 14.69
CA ARG A 187 -9.19 -0.87 14.41
C ARG A 187 -9.47 0.63 14.41
N VAL A 188 -10.60 1.05 13.86
CA VAL A 188 -11.03 2.46 13.90
C VAL A 188 -11.31 2.90 15.34
N LEU A 189 -11.89 2.02 16.16
CA LEU A 189 -12.05 2.28 17.61
C LEU A 189 -10.69 2.46 18.29
N ASP A 190 -9.75 1.54 18.07
CA ASP A 190 -8.40 1.64 18.64
C ASP A 190 -7.67 2.92 18.21
N THR A 191 -7.85 3.36 16.95
CA THR A 191 -7.35 4.64 16.41
C THR A 191 -7.92 5.83 17.20
N VAL A 192 -9.25 5.89 17.37
CA VAL A 192 -9.92 7.02 18.02
C VAL A 192 -9.57 7.09 19.51
N GLU A 193 -9.49 5.94 20.16
CA GLU A 193 -9.20 5.84 21.59
C GLU A 193 -7.70 5.91 21.91
N HIS A 194 -6.82 5.83 20.90
CA HIS A 194 -5.36 5.79 21.06
C HIS A 194 -4.90 4.72 22.05
N ARG A 195 -5.56 3.55 22.07
CA ARG A 195 -5.29 2.46 23.03
C ARG A 195 -3.93 1.81 22.84
N SER A 196 -3.39 1.89 21.63
CA SER A 196 -2.12 1.28 21.24
C SER A 196 -1.49 2.10 20.13
N VAL A 197 -0.20 1.90 19.91
CA VAL A 197 0.57 2.60 18.87
C VAL A 197 1.38 1.58 18.07
N VAL A 198 1.75 1.96 16.85
CA VAL A 198 2.63 1.16 15.99
C VAL A 198 3.95 0.85 16.73
N ASN A 199 4.45 -0.38 16.56
CA ASN A 199 5.74 -0.79 17.10
C ASN A 199 6.84 0.18 16.62
N PRO A 200 7.65 0.79 17.53
CA PRO A 200 8.73 1.69 17.15
C PRO A 200 9.71 1.10 16.13
N ALA A 201 9.93 -0.21 16.14
CA ALA A 201 10.77 -0.89 15.15
C ALA A 201 10.17 -0.81 13.73
N ILE A 202 8.86 -1.00 13.58
CA ILE A 202 8.17 -0.84 12.28
C ILE A 202 8.21 0.62 11.86
N LYS A 203 7.90 1.54 12.78
CA LYS A 203 7.92 2.99 12.49
C LYS A 203 9.31 3.45 12.04
N GLY A 204 10.37 3.00 12.71
CA GLY A 204 11.76 3.34 12.37
C GLY A 204 12.27 2.73 11.06
N LEU A 205 11.56 1.75 10.49
CA LEU A 205 11.87 1.16 9.19
C LEU A 205 11.12 1.82 8.03
N LEU A 206 10.08 2.62 8.30
CA LEU A 206 9.42 3.39 7.25
C LEU A 206 10.35 4.51 6.77
N LYS A 207 10.64 4.49 5.48
CA LYS A 207 11.40 5.57 4.87
C LYS A 207 10.54 6.84 4.83
N ASP A 208 11.09 7.91 5.38
CA ASP A 208 10.54 9.26 5.28
C ASP A 208 11.58 10.15 4.59
N SER A 209 11.35 10.44 3.32
CA SER A 209 12.23 11.32 2.56
C SER A 209 11.44 12.17 1.56
N PRO A 210 12.00 13.33 1.15
CA PRO A 210 11.34 14.20 0.18
C PRO A 210 11.06 13.54 -1.18
N THR A 211 11.71 12.42 -1.52
CA THR A 211 11.49 11.70 -2.78
C THR A 211 10.56 10.49 -2.64
N THR A 212 10.22 10.09 -1.41
CA THR A 212 9.45 8.86 -1.18
C THR A 212 7.99 9.06 -1.54
N VAL A 213 7.50 8.26 -2.48
CA VAL A 213 6.10 8.22 -2.93
C VAL A 213 5.32 7.21 -2.10
N ALA A 214 5.92 6.06 -1.83
CA ALA A 214 5.34 5.05 -0.98
C ALA A 214 6.43 4.37 -0.16
N ALA A 215 6.12 4.03 1.08
CA ALA A 215 6.95 3.18 1.92
C ALA A 215 6.09 2.14 2.63
N PHE A 216 6.68 1.01 2.96
CA PHE A 216 6.07 0.03 3.82
C PHE A 216 7.09 -0.53 4.80
N ALA A 217 6.60 -0.98 5.93
CA ALA A 217 7.34 -1.76 6.90
C ALA A 217 6.40 -2.76 7.53
N MET A 218 6.86 -3.99 7.73
CA MET A 218 6.10 -5.04 8.37
C MET A 218 6.99 -5.91 9.22
N GLU A 219 6.45 -6.39 10.33
CA GLU A 219 7.01 -7.52 11.04
C GLU A 219 6.53 -8.82 10.40
N ASN A 220 7.39 -9.84 10.43
CA ASN A 220 6.97 -11.17 10.08
C ASN A 220 6.08 -11.70 11.20
N VAL A 221 4.80 -11.89 10.91
CA VAL A 221 3.85 -12.48 11.84
C VAL A 221 3.74 -13.97 11.59
N ASN A 222 3.68 -14.74 12.67
CA ASN A 222 3.37 -16.16 12.60
C ASN A 222 2.05 -16.36 11.83
N GLY A 223 2.05 -17.24 10.84
CA GLY A 223 0.89 -17.52 10.00
C GLY A 223 0.81 -16.72 8.71
N LEU A 224 1.74 -15.81 8.41
CA LEU A 224 1.84 -15.20 7.07
C LEU A 224 2.25 -16.25 6.02
N GLU A 225 3.01 -17.27 6.43
CA GLU A 225 3.31 -18.47 5.64
C GLU A 225 2.06 -19.30 5.30
N LYS A 226 0.93 -19.09 5.99
CA LYS A 226 -0.36 -19.70 5.62
C LYS A 226 -1.08 -18.90 4.53
N LEU A 227 -0.70 -17.63 4.33
CA LEU A 227 -1.27 -16.75 3.30
C LEU A 227 -0.49 -16.84 1.98
N VAL A 228 0.80 -17.16 2.05
CA VAL A 228 1.65 -17.41 0.89
C VAL A 228 2.14 -18.84 0.99
N PRO A 229 1.75 -19.77 0.10
CA PRO A 229 2.26 -21.14 0.10
C PRO A 229 3.73 -21.10 -0.32
N LEU A 230 4.61 -20.81 0.63
CA LEU A 230 6.04 -20.93 0.47
C LEU A 230 6.34 -22.43 0.42
N GLU A 231 6.92 -22.89 -0.69
CA GLU A 231 7.43 -24.26 -0.75
C GLU A 231 8.53 -24.42 0.32
N ASN A 232 8.75 -25.63 0.81
CA ASN A 232 9.85 -25.90 1.74
C ASN A 232 11.18 -25.98 0.97
N ASP A 233 11.46 -24.97 0.15
CA ASP A 233 12.71 -24.77 -0.55
C ASP A 233 13.59 -23.74 0.20
N ASP A 234 14.80 -23.52 -0.31
CA ASP A 234 15.78 -22.62 0.31
C ASP A 234 15.23 -21.17 0.39
N VAL A 235 14.38 -20.77 -0.55
CA VAL A 235 13.70 -19.45 -0.55
C VAL A 235 12.69 -19.37 0.59
N GLY A 236 11.83 -20.38 0.72
CA GLY A 236 10.85 -20.46 1.80
C GLY A 236 11.49 -20.46 3.18
N ASN A 237 12.62 -21.16 3.35
CA ASN A 237 13.37 -21.18 4.61
C ASN A 237 14.03 -19.82 4.91
N ALA A 238 14.64 -19.19 3.91
CA ALA A 238 15.21 -17.85 4.08
C ALA A 238 14.16 -16.81 4.47
N LEU A 239 12.95 -16.90 3.90
CA LEU A 239 11.83 -16.00 4.21
C LEU A 239 11.22 -16.25 5.60
N LYS A 240 11.18 -17.49 6.08
CA LYS A 240 10.70 -17.82 7.45
C LYS A 240 11.52 -17.15 8.54
N ASN A 241 12.82 -16.96 8.32
CA ASN A 241 13.73 -16.39 9.32
C ASN A 241 13.75 -14.86 9.33
N LEU A 242 12.92 -14.20 8.52
CA LEU A 242 12.78 -12.75 8.56
C LEU A 242 12.03 -12.30 9.82
N ARG A 243 12.52 -11.25 10.45
CA ARG A 243 11.83 -10.51 11.52
C ARG A 243 11.08 -9.32 10.97
N TYR A 244 11.70 -8.58 10.05
CA TYR A 244 11.09 -7.41 9.43
C TYR A 244 11.38 -7.36 7.94
N MET A 245 10.42 -6.81 7.20
CA MET A 245 10.56 -6.41 5.82
C MET A 245 10.14 -4.96 5.68
N ALA A 246 10.93 -4.16 4.98
CA ALA A 246 10.57 -2.79 4.65
C ALA A 246 10.96 -2.49 3.22
N GLY A 247 10.34 -1.48 2.64
CA GLY A 247 10.71 -1.02 1.31
C GLY A 247 10.12 0.34 1.00
N SER A 248 10.63 0.93 -0.06
CA SER A 248 10.18 2.23 -0.56
C SER A 248 10.19 2.28 -2.08
N ALA A 249 9.32 3.13 -2.60
CA ALA A 249 9.37 3.63 -3.96
C ALA A 249 9.62 5.14 -3.89
N ASP A 250 10.69 5.57 -4.52
CA ASP A 250 11.10 6.97 -4.58
C ASP A 250 11.05 7.45 -6.03
N SER A 251 10.45 8.62 -6.22
CA SER A 251 10.51 9.37 -7.46
C SER A 251 11.67 10.36 -7.38
N VAL A 252 12.66 10.21 -8.26
CA VAL A 252 13.89 11.01 -8.29
C VAL A 252 14.00 11.73 -9.63
N ALA A 253 14.91 12.69 -9.77
CA ALA A 253 15.03 13.49 -11.00
C ALA A 253 15.19 12.62 -12.26
N ASP A 254 16.01 11.57 -12.18
CA ASP A 254 16.37 10.73 -13.34
C ASP A 254 15.53 9.45 -13.48
N GLY A 255 14.41 9.32 -12.76
CA GLY A 255 13.52 8.15 -12.82
C GLY A 255 13.06 7.71 -11.43
N PHE A 256 13.22 6.42 -11.12
CA PHE A 256 12.76 5.84 -9.86
C PHE A 256 13.86 5.09 -9.13
N VAL A 257 13.77 5.08 -7.80
CA VAL A 257 14.55 4.17 -6.96
C VAL A 257 13.61 3.34 -6.13
N PHE A 258 13.76 2.02 -6.21
CA PHE A 258 13.09 1.10 -5.30
C PHE A 258 14.10 0.57 -4.31
N SER A 259 13.72 0.51 -3.04
CA SER A 259 14.56 -0.07 -1.99
C SER A 259 13.79 -1.09 -1.18
N GLY A 260 14.50 -2.10 -0.70
CA GLY A 260 14.02 -3.15 0.19
C GLY A 260 15.03 -3.41 1.29
N LEU A 261 14.54 -3.68 2.49
CA LEU A 261 15.30 -4.12 3.64
C LEU A 261 14.66 -5.39 4.18
N PHE A 262 15.47 -6.42 4.36
CA PHE A 262 15.10 -7.70 4.91
C PHE A 262 15.94 -7.94 6.15
N ARG A 263 15.32 -7.80 7.33
CA ARG A 263 15.98 -8.03 8.62
C ARG A 263 15.71 -9.44 9.07
N SER A 264 16.76 -10.24 9.15
CA SER A 264 16.70 -11.63 9.61
C SER A 264 16.77 -11.74 11.14
N ALA A 265 16.52 -12.94 11.66
CA ALA A 265 16.61 -13.22 13.08
C ALA A 265 18.05 -13.15 13.62
N ASP A 266 19.03 -13.45 12.78
CA ASP A 266 20.44 -13.46 13.08
C ASP A 266 21.29 -13.23 11.81
N ALA A 267 22.60 -13.05 12.01
CA ALA A 267 23.55 -12.75 10.95
C ALA A 267 23.78 -13.94 10.00
N ALA A 268 23.60 -15.18 10.46
CA ALA A 268 23.76 -16.36 9.62
C ALA A 268 22.63 -16.45 8.59
N SER A 269 21.39 -16.24 9.03
CA SER A 269 20.20 -16.16 8.18
C SER A 269 20.29 -15.00 7.18
N SER A 270 20.79 -13.83 7.63
CA SER A 270 21.06 -12.68 6.75
C SER A 270 22.10 -13.02 5.67
N LYS A 271 23.16 -13.76 6.03
CA LYS A 271 24.20 -14.20 5.09
C LYS A 271 23.67 -15.18 4.05
N GLU A 272 22.82 -16.11 4.47
CA GLU A 272 22.18 -17.06 3.57
C GLU A 272 21.29 -16.32 2.55
N LEU A 273 20.42 -15.42 3.03
CA LEU A 273 19.57 -14.61 2.17
C LEU A 273 20.38 -13.73 1.21
N GLY A 274 21.42 -13.05 1.71
CA GLY A 274 22.29 -12.21 0.88
C GLY A 274 23.02 -13.00 -0.21
N SER A 275 23.47 -14.21 0.12
CA SER A 275 24.12 -15.14 -0.82
C SER A 275 23.13 -15.65 -1.86
N LEU A 276 21.92 -16.01 -1.46
CA LEU A 276 20.84 -16.45 -2.36
C LEU A 276 20.47 -15.35 -3.36
N LEU A 277 20.23 -14.12 -2.88
CA LEU A 277 19.88 -12.98 -3.74
C LEU A 277 21.02 -12.63 -4.70
N SER A 278 22.27 -12.68 -4.23
CA SER A 278 23.45 -12.44 -5.07
C SER A 278 23.64 -13.55 -6.11
N GLY A 279 23.37 -14.80 -5.76
CA GLY A 279 23.36 -15.94 -6.68
C GLY A 279 22.30 -15.79 -7.76
N LEU A 280 21.07 -15.44 -7.40
CA LEU A 280 19.98 -15.14 -8.34
C LEU A 280 20.35 -13.97 -9.25
N GLN A 281 20.97 -12.91 -8.72
CA GLN A 281 21.45 -11.79 -9.52
C GLN A 281 22.50 -12.25 -10.53
N ALA A 282 23.46 -13.08 -10.12
CA ALA A 282 24.52 -13.60 -10.99
C ALA A 282 23.95 -14.48 -12.12
N ILE A 283 22.99 -15.37 -11.80
CA ILE A 283 22.27 -16.18 -12.77
C ILE A 283 21.53 -15.28 -13.76
N GLY A 284 20.77 -14.30 -13.27
CA GLY A 284 20.06 -13.34 -14.13
C GLY A 284 21.01 -12.59 -15.07
N LYS A 285 22.18 -12.15 -14.59
CA LYS A 285 23.22 -11.52 -15.42
C LYS A 285 23.76 -12.46 -16.48
N ALA A 286 24.02 -13.72 -16.14
CA ALA A 286 24.55 -14.70 -17.09
C ALA A 286 23.55 -15.01 -18.21
N PHE A 287 22.26 -15.15 -17.89
CA PHE A 287 21.22 -15.46 -18.86
C PHE A 287 20.79 -14.26 -19.71
N LEU A 288 20.73 -13.06 -19.13
CA LEU A 288 20.20 -11.87 -19.82
C LEU A 288 21.27 -10.94 -20.37
N GLY A 289 22.49 -10.95 -19.83
CA GLY A 289 23.56 -10.02 -20.18
C GLY A 289 24.07 -10.14 -21.61
N ASN A 290 24.01 -11.34 -22.21
CA ASN A 290 24.47 -11.61 -23.57
C ASN A 290 23.34 -11.71 -24.60
N SER A 291 22.10 -11.38 -24.22
CA SER A 291 20.99 -11.50 -25.15
C SER A 291 21.00 -10.40 -26.21
N ASN A 292 20.63 -10.78 -27.45
CA ASN A 292 20.39 -9.84 -28.54
C ASN A 292 18.96 -9.28 -28.54
N ARG A 293 18.04 -9.86 -27.76
CA ARG A 293 16.65 -9.40 -27.71
C ARG A 293 16.52 -8.13 -26.87
N ALA A 294 15.75 -7.15 -27.35
CA ALA A 294 15.63 -5.84 -26.72
C ALA A 294 15.05 -5.89 -25.30
N ASP A 295 14.03 -6.72 -25.08
CA ASP A 295 13.41 -7.00 -23.78
C ASP A 295 14.41 -7.59 -22.78
N GLN A 296 15.19 -8.57 -23.20
CA GLN A 296 16.21 -9.20 -22.35
C GLN A 296 17.37 -8.25 -22.03
N LYS A 297 17.75 -7.35 -22.96
CA LYS A 297 18.73 -6.29 -22.69
C LYS A 297 18.21 -5.30 -21.64
N LEU A 298 16.94 -4.92 -21.71
CA LEU A 298 16.30 -4.07 -20.69
C LEU A 298 16.35 -4.75 -19.32
N TYR A 299 15.89 -5.99 -19.21
CA TYR A 299 15.96 -6.73 -17.94
C TYR A 299 17.41 -6.93 -17.45
N GLY A 300 18.36 -7.19 -18.35
CA GLY A 300 19.77 -7.25 -18.03
C GLY A 300 20.31 -5.95 -17.41
N ARG A 301 19.92 -4.78 -17.96
CA ARG A 301 20.26 -3.47 -17.36
C ARG A 301 19.67 -3.30 -15.97
N LEU A 302 18.39 -3.66 -15.79
CA LEU A 302 17.73 -3.58 -14.48
C LEU A 302 18.45 -4.45 -13.43
N ILE A 303 18.76 -5.70 -13.76
CA ILE A 303 19.51 -6.60 -12.85
C ILE A 303 20.91 -6.06 -12.56
N ASN A 304 21.57 -5.43 -13.55
CA ASN A 304 22.87 -4.78 -13.34
C ASN A 304 22.79 -3.59 -12.39
N ASN A 305 21.67 -2.88 -12.35
CA ASN A 305 21.44 -1.75 -11.45
C ASN A 305 21.01 -2.16 -10.04
N VAL A 306 20.70 -3.45 -9.80
CA VAL A 306 20.42 -3.96 -8.46
C VAL A 306 21.71 -3.94 -7.63
N LYS A 307 21.65 -3.25 -6.50
CA LYS A 307 22.66 -3.26 -5.45
C LYS A 307 22.15 -4.11 -4.30
N ILE A 308 22.92 -5.11 -3.91
CA ILE A 308 22.67 -5.94 -2.73
C ILE A 308 23.78 -5.62 -1.73
N ALA A 309 23.40 -5.25 -0.52
CA ALA A 309 24.34 -5.06 0.57
C ALA A 309 23.86 -5.80 1.82
N GLN A 310 24.80 -6.32 2.58
CA GLN A 310 24.53 -7.03 3.82
C GLN A 310 25.29 -6.33 4.96
N ALA A 311 24.60 -6.06 6.06
CA ALA A 311 25.17 -5.52 7.28
C ALA A 311 24.46 -6.14 8.48
N ASP A 312 25.21 -6.77 9.38
CA ASP A 312 24.67 -7.49 10.55
C ASP A 312 23.55 -8.46 10.16
N ASN A 313 22.33 -8.20 10.65
CA ASN A 313 21.14 -9.01 10.39
C ASN A 313 20.32 -8.52 9.19
N ASP A 314 20.79 -7.46 8.51
CA ASP A 314 20.05 -6.80 7.44
C ASP A 314 20.64 -7.14 6.06
N VAL A 315 19.74 -7.46 5.13
CA VAL A 315 20.03 -7.48 3.69
C VAL A 315 19.24 -6.35 3.05
N THR A 316 19.92 -5.48 2.34
CA THR A 316 19.31 -4.37 1.61
C THR A 316 19.41 -4.63 0.11
N LEU A 317 18.34 -4.29 -0.59
CA LEU A 317 18.25 -4.30 -2.04
C LEU A 317 17.88 -2.89 -2.49
N SER A 318 18.57 -2.38 -3.51
CA SER A 318 18.21 -1.12 -4.14
C SER A 318 18.36 -1.22 -5.64
N ILE A 319 17.37 -0.74 -6.37
CA ILE A 319 17.41 -0.66 -7.83
C ILE A 319 17.07 0.76 -8.26
N ALA A 320 17.97 1.37 -9.03
CA ALA A 320 17.68 2.59 -9.76
C ALA A 320 17.18 2.22 -11.16
N ILE A 321 16.05 2.78 -11.54
CA ILE A 321 15.43 2.64 -12.86
C ILE A 321 15.49 3.99 -13.55
N PRO A 322 16.46 4.22 -14.45
CA PRO A 322 16.54 5.44 -15.23
C PRO A 322 15.26 5.67 -16.06
N GLN A 323 14.91 6.91 -16.32
CA GLN A 323 13.70 7.28 -17.06
C GLN A 323 13.59 6.57 -18.43
N ALA A 324 14.70 6.36 -19.12
CA ALA A 324 14.71 5.62 -20.39
C ALA A 324 14.25 4.17 -20.23
N ASP A 325 14.62 3.51 -19.11
CA ASP A 325 14.19 2.15 -18.81
C ASP A 325 12.73 2.12 -18.32
N VAL A 326 12.27 3.15 -17.61
CA VAL A 326 10.84 3.33 -17.28
C VAL A 326 10.02 3.37 -18.57
N ASN A 327 10.37 4.25 -19.51
CA ASN A 327 9.65 4.39 -20.77
C ASN A 327 9.61 3.07 -21.54
N ALA A 328 10.73 2.33 -21.57
CA ALA A 328 10.81 1.03 -22.21
C ALA A 328 9.91 -0.02 -21.53
N LEU A 329 9.86 -0.05 -20.19
CA LEU A 329 8.98 -0.94 -19.43
C LEU A 329 7.50 -0.60 -19.68
N MET A 330 7.16 0.69 -19.67
CA MET A 330 5.79 1.14 -19.87
C MET A 330 5.30 0.88 -21.30
N ALA A 331 6.18 0.89 -22.30
CA ALA A 331 5.84 0.52 -23.67
C ALA A 331 5.44 -0.97 -23.84
N GLU A 332 5.91 -1.85 -22.95
CA GLU A 332 5.55 -3.28 -22.96
C GLU A 332 4.21 -3.56 -22.24
N VAL A 333 3.69 -2.59 -21.47
CA VAL A 333 2.41 -2.73 -20.78
C VAL A 333 1.28 -2.70 -21.82
N LYS A 334 0.81 -3.89 -22.18
CA LYS A 334 -0.41 -4.06 -22.96
C LYS A 334 -1.60 -3.98 -22.02
N ILE A 335 -2.47 -2.99 -22.20
CA ILE A 335 -3.74 -3.03 -21.49
C ILE A 335 -4.67 -3.98 -22.22
N ALA A 336 -5.14 -5.01 -21.50
CA ALA A 336 -6.21 -5.87 -21.96
C ALA A 336 -7.51 -5.05 -21.99
N LYS A 337 -8.08 -4.88 -23.18
CA LYS A 337 -9.43 -4.35 -23.38
C LYS A 337 -10.50 -5.28 -22.83
#